data_AF-A0A543G2U6-F1
#
_entry.id   AF-A0A543G2U6-F1
#
_cell.length_a   1.000
_cell.length_b   1.000
_cell.length_c   1.000
_cell.angle_alpha   90.00
_cell.angle_beta   90.00
_cell.angle_gamma   90.00
#
_symmetry.space_group_name_H-M   'P 1'
#
loop_
_entity.id
_entity.type
_entity.pdbx_description
1 polymer ?
#
loop_
_entity_poly.entity_id
_entity_poly.type
_entity_poly.pdbx_seq_one_letter_code
_entity_poly.pdbx_strand_id
1 'polypeptide(L)'
;MKKPKLLLSLLLLTAAGTYAQVGVGTTNPQGIFNVDGGKDNASSGTPTTAQQANDLVVLSTGNVGVGTTSPLNKLVVRGTNNQPSAQNVDATNAILRVDGSSNHALDFGVLGNSPYGAYIQSQNKTGATGLPLALNPSAGKVGIGTVDPSEALTVITSANAADFGLFSNVTVPPASDVVAAQIKLGHSKDWFTGIRSVLPSGSANTGLMDLQLTSGTASNDNTQVARLTVKAVSGRVGIGTTTPAQMLDVNGTIRGKYGVLLETQYGTVIENFYAVNGGNNDYVGLIPSGATNNLGILFKASTSGTSGLAEVMRIAPSGNVGIGLLQTNATTATPNAKLDVQSAVKEVARFTSSQTLTNFGHIAIGNATGSWAKLAAGSGAFALRNYSDDSTIIYSDLVTGNTGIGTTDPKTKLEVNGAATNTSSIAATGTTINFALSNLAGTTASAGAFTLQNLKDGGSYTLAVKGTTSGTSTFSATNIAGTTLTVHLPSDNGATTSGKHTLYNFLVVGTDVYVSWVSGL
;
A
#
# COMPACT_ATOMS: atom_id res chain seq x y z
N MET A 1 66.21 -81.29 -90.16
CA MET A 1 65.17 -82.22 -89.66
C MET A 1 65.21 -82.28 -88.13
N LYS A 2 64.05 -82.06 -87.49
CA LYS A 2 63.58 -82.57 -86.18
C LYS A 2 64.25 -82.11 -84.86
N LYS A 3 63.41 -81.52 -83.98
CA LYS A 3 63.59 -81.34 -82.51
C LYS A 3 63.46 -82.70 -81.78
N PRO A 4 63.97 -82.81 -80.53
CA PRO A 4 63.10 -82.63 -79.33
C PRO A 4 63.80 -81.78 -78.24
N LYS A 5 63.20 -80.76 -77.61
CA LYS A 5 62.24 -80.76 -76.48
C LYS A 5 62.62 -81.69 -75.31
N LEU A 6 63.12 -81.13 -74.20
CA LEU A 6 62.55 -81.13 -72.83
C LEU A 6 63.69 -80.95 -71.78
N LEU A 7 63.37 -80.32 -70.63
CA LEU A 7 64.23 -80.02 -69.46
C LEU A 7 65.06 -78.72 -69.49
N LEU A 8 64.38 -77.57 -69.58
CA LEU A 8 64.79 -76.40 -68.78
C LEU A 8 63.59 -75.51 -68.40
N SER A 9 62.47 -76.16 -68.07
CA SER A 9 61.21 -75.49 -67.71
C SER A 9 60.85 -75.66 -66.22
N LEU A 10 61.84 -75.88 -65.34
CA LEU A 10 61.60 -76.03 -63.90
C LEU A 10 62.60 -75.23 -63.05
N LEU A 11 62.83 -73.98 -63.42
CA LEU A 11 63.26 -72.95 -62.46
C LEU A 11 62.68 -71.57 -62.83
N LEU A 12 61.47 -71.58 -63.39
CA LEU A 12 60.59 -70.42 -63.48
C LEU A 12 59.32 -70.75 -62.68
N LEU A 13 59.49 -71.12 -61.41
CA LEU A 13 58.38 -71.31 -60.48
C LEU A 13 58.28 -70.07 -59.60
N THR A 14 57.40 -69.18 -60.04
CA THR A 14 56.59 -68.29 -59.20
C THR A 14 57.34 -67.26 -58.36
N ALA A 15 57.79 -66.18 -59.00
CA ALA A 15 57.59 -64.85 -58.41
C ALA A 15 56.10 -64.50 -58.49
N ALA A 16 55.25 -65.30 -57.83
CA ALA A 16 53.86 -64.92 -57.58
C ALA A 16 53.92 -63.76 -56.60
N GLY A 17 53.33 -62.62 -56.96
CA GLY A 17 53.47 -61.34 -56.27
C GLY A 17 53.57 -61.47 -54.76
N THR A 18 54.77 -61.29 -54.22
CA THR A 18 54.96 -61.11 -52.78
C THR A 18 54.38 -59.74 -52.46
N TYR A 19 53.14 -59.72 -52.00
CA TYR A 19 52.55 -58.51 -51.45
C TYR A 19 53.45 -58.03 -50.31
N ALA A 20 53.87 -56.76 -50.39
CA ALA A 20 54.77 -56.10 -49.43
C ALA A 20 54.09 -55.80 -48.08
N GLN A 21 53.27 -56.74 -47.59
CA GLN A 21 52.69 -56.70 -46.27
C GLN A 21 53.66 -57.31 -45.27
N VAL A 22 53.95 -56.58 -44.21
CA VAL A 22 54.88 -56.99 -43.17
C VAL A 22 54.08 -57.51 -41.98
N GLY A 23 54.11 -58.81 -41.76
CA GLY A 23 53.61 -59.46 -40.55
C GLY A 23 54.72 -59.63 -39.53
N VAL A 24 54.52 -59.17 -38.30
CA VAL A 24 55.39 -59.47 -37.16
C VAL A 24 54.57 -60.28 -36.16
N GLY A 25 54.98 -61.51 -35.89
CA GLY A 25 54.23 -62.40 -34.98
C GLY A 25 53.02 -63.10 -35.59
N THR A 26 52.64 -62.77 -36.82
CA THR A 26 51.52 -63.39 -37.55
C THR A 26 51.88 -63.70 -39.00
N THR A 27 51.37 -64.83 -39.51
CA THR A 27 51.47 -65.21 -40.92
C THR A 27 50.26 -64.75 -41.75
N ASN A 28 49.28 -64.13 -41.10
CA ASN A 28 48.05 -63.64 -41.71
C ASN A 28 47.89 -62.11 -41.45
N PRO A 29 48.75 -61.26 -42.04
CA PRO A 29 48.64 -59.81 -41.88
C PRO A 29 47.28 -59.29 -42.38
N GLN A 30 46.60 -58.49 -41.56
CA GLN A 30 45.32 -57.89 -41.93
C GLN A 30 45.46 -56.50 -42.60
N GLY A 31 46.69 -56.02 -42.77
CA GLY A 31 47.04 -54.74 -43.40
C GLY A 31 48.44 -54.77 -43.99
N ILE A 32 48.93 -53.61 -44.46
CA ILE A 32 50.30 -53.47 -45.00
C ILE A 32 51.38 -53.66 -43.93
N PHE A 33 51.05 -53.42 -42.66
CA PHE A 33 51.87 -53.76 -41.52
C PHE A 33 50.97 -54.29 -40.41
N ASN A 34 51.27 -55.48 -39.89
CA ASN A 34 50.47 -56.14 -38.86
C ASN A 34 51.40 -56.71 -37.80
N VAL A 35 51.33 -56.19 -36.58
CA VAL A 35 52.04 -56.70 -35.41
C VAL A 35 51.03 -57.44 -34.55
N ASP A 36 51.26 -58.73 -34.38
CA ASP A 36 50.51 -59.62 -33.49
C ASP A 36 51.38 -59.93 -32.28
N GLY A 37 51.06 -59.27 -31.16
CA GLY A 37 51.81 -59.41 -29.92
C GLY A 37 51.57 -60.76 -29.23
N GLY A 38 50.35 -61.29 -29.34
CA GLY A 38 49.94 -62.56 -28.75
C GLY A 38 50.41 -63.79 -29.53
N LYS A 39 50.76 -63.60 -30.82
CA LYS A 39 51.01 -64.66 -31.80
C LYS A 39 49.86 -65.65 -31.88
N ASP A 40 48.65 -65.17 -31.65
CA ASP A 40 47.46 -65.99 -31.52
C ASP A 40 46.53 -65.84 -32.72
N ASN A 41 46.84 -64.99 -33.70
CA ASN A 41 46.06 -64.89 -34.93
C ASN A 41 46.01 -66.21 -35.70
N ALA A 42 44.81 -66.54 -36.20
CA ALA A 42 44.62 -67.67 -37.08
C ALA A 42 45.43 -67.49 -38.38
N SER A 43 45.94 -68.59 -38.94
CA SER A 43 46.75 -68.59 -40.16
C SER A 43 46.00 -68.11 -41.42
N SER A 44 44.69 -67.94 -41.35
CA SER A 44 43.86 -67.33 -42.39
C SER A 44 42.54 -66.80 -41.80
N GLY A 45 41.83 -65.97 -42.57
CA GLY A 45 40.57 -65.35 -42.15
C GLY A 45 40.76 -64.12 -41.27
N THR A 46 39.66 -63.52 -40.80
CA THR A 46 39.71 -62.36 -39.90
C THR A 46 39.97 -62.83 -38.46
N PRO A 47 40.97 -62.27 -37.75
CA PRO A 47 41.15 -62.47 -36.32
C PRO A 47 39.88 -62.20 -35.50
N THR A 48 39.63 -63.02 -34.48
CA THR A 48 38.57 -62.79 -33.49
C THR A 48 38.83 -61.53 -32.68
N THR A 49 37.82 -60.96 -32.03
CA THR A 49 37.98 -59.75 -31.19
C THR A 49 39.04 -59.91 -30.08
N ALA A 50 39.18 -61.12 -29.52
CA ALA A 50 40.17 -61.40 -28.48
C ALA A 50 41.62 -61.40 -29.04
N GLN A 51 41.81 -61.98 -30.22
CA GLN A 51 43.11 -61.97 -30.92
C GLN A 51 43.47 -60.53 -31.32
N GLN A 52 42.51 -59.80 -31.90
CA GLN A 52 42.72 -58.40 -32.31
C GLN A 52 43.13 -57.48 -31.15
N ALA A 53 42.76 -57.79 -29.89
CA ALA A 53 42.98 -56.92 -28.74
C ALA A 53 44.47 -56.66 -28.45
N ASN A 54 45.35 -57.55 -28.91
CA ASN A 54 46.80 -57.43 -28.75
C ASN A 54 47.53 -57.02 -30.05
N ASP A 55 46.77 -56.71 -31.12
CA ASP A 55 47.30 -56.37 -32.43
C ASP A 55 47.50 -54.85 -32.63
N LEU A 56 48.53 -54.51 -33.41
CA LEU A 56 48.67 -53.22 -34.08
C LEU A 56 48.66 -53.43 -35.60
N VAL A 57 47.83 -52.65 -36.31
CA VAL A 57 47.64 -52.78 -37.75
C VAL A 57 47.78 -51.43 -38.43
N VAL A 58 48.44 -51.40 -39.58
CA VAL A 58 48.42 -50.26 -40.52
C VAL A 58 47.82 -50.75 -41.84
N LEU A 59 46.74 -50.11 -42.27
CA LEU A 59 46.10 -50.38 -43.55
C LEU A 59 46.77 -49.62 -44.70
N SER A 60 46.59 -50.07 -45.93
CA SER A 60 47.08 -49.37 -47.15
C SER A 60 46.47 -47.98 -47.32
N THR A 61 45.35 -47.69 -46.64
CA THR A 61 44.71 -46.37 -46.58
C THR A 61 45.39 -45.40 -45.59
N GLY A 62 46.42 -45.88 -44.87
CA GLY A 62 47.13 -45.15 -43.82
C GLY A 62 46.37 -45.06 -42.49
N ASN A 63 45.32 -45.85 -42.30
CA ASN A 63 44.64 -45.96 -41.00
C ASN A 63 45.38 -46.93 -40.08
N VAL A 64 45.56 -46.55 -38.82
CA VAL A 64 46.23 -47.35 -37.79
C VAL A 64 45.21 -47.87 -36.78
N GLY A 65 45.23 -49.16 -36.50
CA GLY A 65 44.43 -49.81 -35.48
C GLY A 65 45.31 -50.33 -34.36
N VAL A 66 44.91 -50.13 -33.11
CA VAL A 66 45.46 -50.79 -31.93
C VAL A 66 44.29 -51.47 -31.24
N GLY A 67 44.37 -52.79 -31.05
CA GLY A 67 43.24 -53.56 -30.56
C GLY A 67 42.15 -53.83 -31.62
N THR A 68 42.43 -53.55 -32.91
CA THR A 68 41.50 -53.78 -34.03
C THR A 68 42.21 -53.85 -35.37
N THR A 69 41.75 -54.73 -36.25
CA THR A 69 42.31 -54.90 -37.61
C THR A 69 41.53 -54.14 -38.68
N SER A 70 40.42 -53.49 -38.34
CA SER A 70 39.57 -52.74 -39.29
C SER A 70 39.28 -51.30 -38.81
N PRO A 71 40.31 -50.44 -38.66
CA PRO A 71 40.13 -49.04 -38.27
C PRO A 71 39.46 -48.20 -39.38
N LEU A 72 38.30 -47.61 -39.07
CA LEU A 72 37.60 -46.70 -40.00
C LEU A 72 38.14 -45.26 -39.95
N ASN A 73 38.71 -44.84 -38.82
CA ASN A 73 39.36 -43.54 -38.65
C ASN A 73 40.89 -43.68 -38.68
N LYS A 74 41.60 -42.55 -38.79
CA LYS A 74 43.06 -42.52 -38.97
C LYS A 74 43.84 -43.24 -37.86
N LEU A 75 43.36 -43.12 -36.62
CA LEU A 75 43.83 -43.92 -35.49
C LEU A 75 42.61 -44.41 -34.72
N VAL A 76 42.50 -45.73 -34.55
CA VAL A 76 41.49 -46.35 -33.69
C VAL A 76 42.21 -47.17 -32.63
N VAL A 77 42.08 -46.75 -31.38
CA VAL A 77 42.53 -47.54 -30.22
C VAL A 77 41.28 -48.14 -29.59
N ARG A 78 41.16 -49.47 -29.61
CA ARG A 78 40.07 -50.18 -28.95
C ARG A 78 40.55 -50.73 -27.61
N GLY A 79 39.71 -50.57 -26.60
CA GLY A 79 39.92 -51.16 -25.28
C GLY A 79 38.59 -51.52 -24.63
N THR A 80 38.65 -51.95 -23.37
CA THR A 80 37.48 -52.39 -22.61
C THR A 80 36.69 -51.21 -22.06
N ASN A 81 35.35 -51.27 -22.13
CA ASN A 81 34.49 -50.28 -21.49
C ASN A 81 34.56 -50.46 -19.96
N ASN A 82 35.11 -49.46 -19.26
CA ASN A 82 35.34 -49.51 -17.82
C ASN A 82 35.19 -48.11 -17.20
N GLN A 83 34.86 -48.06 -15.91
CA GLN A 83 34.88 -46.80 -15.17
C GLN A 83 36.31 -46.25 -15.08
N PRO A 84 36.50 -44.92 -15.00
CA PRO A 84 37.80 -44.33 -14.71
C PRO A 84 38.39 -44.96 -13.46
N SER A 85 39.67 -45.33 -13.51
CA SER A 85 40.37 -45.78 -12.32
C SER A 85 40.41 -44.68 -11.26
N ALA A 86 40.43 -45.09 -9.99
CA ALA A 86 40.68 -44.16 -8.90
C ALA A 86 42.02 -43.44 -9.06
N GLN A 87 42.15 -42.27 -8.44
CA GLN A 87 43.45 -41.60 -8.29
C GLN A 87 44.42 -42.49 -7.50
N ASN A 88 45.71 -42.19 -7.56
CA ASN A 88 46.80 -42.99 -6.98
C ASN A 88 46.96 -44.38 -7.62
N VAL A 89 46.71 -44.49 -8.92
CA VAL A 89 46.88 -45.74 -9.67
C VAL A 89 47.67 -45.46 -10.95
N ASP A 90 48.79 -46.16 -11.11
CA ASP A 90 49.62 -46.08 -12.31
C ASP A 90 49.02 -46.90 -13.46
N ALA A 91 48.63 -48.16 -13.25
CA ALA A 91 47.96 -48.96 -14.27
C ALA A 91 46.44 -48.74 -14.24
N THR A 92 45.91 -47.94 -15.17
CA THR A 92 44.48 -47.59 -15.19
C THR A 92 43.68 -48.34 -16.24
N ASN A 93 42.35 -48.26 -16.13
CA ASN A 93 41.38 -48.79 -17.07
C ASN A 93 41.16 -47.91 -18.32
N ALA A 94 42.03 -46.92 -18.57
CA ALA A 94 41.93 -46.05 -19.73
C ALA A 94 42.20 -46.82 -21.03
N ILE A 95 41.55 -46.41 -22.12
CA ILE A 95 41.80 -46.96 -23.45
C ILE A 95 43.05 -46.29 -24.05
N LEU A 96 43.18 -44.98 -23.84
CA LEU A 96 44.32 -44.19 -24.27
C LEU A 96 44.77 -43.30 -23.12
N ARG A 97 46.09 -43.24 -22.91
CA ARG A 97 46.72 -42.35 -21.95
C ARG A 97 47.74 -41.45 -22.63
N VAL A 98 47.75 -40.18 -22.23
CA VAL A 98 48.90 -39.28 -22.41
C VAL A 98 49.61 -39.18 -21.07
N ASP A 99 50.86 -39.63 -21.04
CA ASP A 99 51.64 -39.74 -19.80
C ASP A 99 52.63 -38.59 -19.65
N GLY A 100 52.67 -37.97 -18.46
CA GLY A 100 53.66 -36.98 -18.09
C GLY A 100 54.87 -37.62 -17.43
N SER A 101 56.04 -36.97 -17.51
CA SER A 101 57.27 -37.43 -16.87
C SER A 101 57.24 -37.41 -15.32
N SER A 102 56.15 -36.90 -14.73
CA SER A 102 55.90 -36.86 -13.30
C SER A 102 54.70 -37.74 -12.95
N ASN A 103 53.91 -37.39 -11.92
CA ASN A 103 52.76 -38.17 -11.48
C ASN A 103 51.46 -37.80 -12.21
N HIS A 104 51.52 -37.05 -13.32
CA HIS A 104 50.35 -36.55 -14.03
C HIS A 104 50.11 -37.35 -15.31
N ALA A 105 48.86 -37.73 -15.56
CA ALA A 105 48.45 -38.33 -16.83
C ALA A 105 47.06 -37.80 -17.24
N LEU A 106 46.73 -37.93 -18.52
CA LEU A 106 45.40 -37.68 -19.06
C LEU A 106 44.85 -38.96 -19.66
N ASP A 107 43.76 -39.44 -19.09
CA ASP A 107 43.09 -40.68 -19.49
C ASP A 107 41.88 -40.39 -20.33
N PHE A 108 41.74 -41.17 -21.41
CA PHE A 108 40.57 -41.24 -22.25
C PHE A 108 39.99 -42.66 -22.18
N GLY A 109 38.68 -42.76 -21.99
CA GLY A 109 38.01 -44.04 -21.98
C GLY A 109 36.50 -43.93 -22.15
N VAL A 110 35.84 -45.08 -22.07
CA VAL A 110 34.39 -45.21 -22.21
C VAL A 110 33.83 -45.98 -21.02
N LEU A 111 32.69 -45.51 -20.51
CA LEU A 111 32.09 -46.01 -19.28
C LEU A 111 31.51 -47.41 -19.48
N GLY A 112 31.77 -48.30 -18.53
CA GLY A 112 31.23 -49.67 -18.54
C GLY A 112 29.76 -49.79 -18.13
N ASN A 113 29.16 -48.71 -17.61
CA ASN A 113 27.78 -48.71 -17.09
C ASN A 113 26.95 -47.59 -17.72
N SER A 114 25.62 -47.82 -17.79
CA SER A 114 24.63 -46.83 -18.23
C SER A 114 24.83 -45.49 -17.48
N PRO A 115 24.82 -44.33 -18.17
CA PRO A 115 24.34 -44.10 -19.54
C PRO A 115 25.37 -44.32 -20.68
N TYR A 116 26.48 -45.04 -20.44
CA TYR A 116 27.47 -45.44 -21.46
C TYR A 116 28.17 -44.27 -22.19
N GLY A 117 28.56 -43.23 -21.45
CA GLY A 117 29.33 -42.11 -21.99
C GLY A 117 30.81 -42.40 -22.20
N ALA A 118 31.54 -41.37 -22.67
CA ALA A 118 33.01 -41.33 -22.65
C ALA A 118 33.49 -40.40 -21.53
N TYR A 119 34.75 -40.55 -21.11
CA TYR A 119 35.37 -39.68 -20.11
C TYR A 119 36.73 -39.17 -20.55
N ILE A 120 37.08 -38.00 -20.00
CA ILE A 120 38.41 -37.40 -20.02
C ILE A 120 38.78 -37.14 -18.56
N GLN A 121 39.82 -37.77 -18.05
CA GLN A 121 40.18 -37.71 -16.63
C GLN A 121 41.63 -37.27 -16.45
N SER A 122 41.85 -36.23 -15.65
CA SER A 122 43.19 -35.86 -15.20
C SER A 122 43.59 -36.73 -14.01
N GLN A 123 44.58 -37.61 -14.22
CA GLN A 123 45.01 -38.61 -13.26
C GLN A 123 46.25 -38.17 -12.48
N ASN A 124 46.21 -38.45 -11.18
CA ASN A 124 47.37 -38.42 -10.31
C ASN A 124 47.80 -39.87 -10.06
N LYS A 125 48.95 -40.28 -10.60
CA LYS A 125 49.46 -41.65 -10.54
C LYS A 125 49.81 -42.11 -9.12
N THR A 126 50.15 -41.17 -8.23
CA THR A 126 50.69 -41.47 -6.88
C THR A 126 49.96 -40.77 -5.73
N GLY A 127 49.00 -39.90 -6.02
CA GLY A 127 48.27 -39.11 -5.03
C GLY A 127 46.78 -39.38 -5.12
N ALA A 128 46.10 -39.46 -3.97
CA ALA A 128 44.66 -39.71 -3.91
C ALA A 128 43.82 -38.49 -4.32
N THR A 129 44.43 -37.31 -4.42
CA THR A 129 43.76 -36.08 -4.84
C THR A 129 43.67 -35.97 -6.36
N GLY A 130 42.48 -35.59 -6.85
CA GLY A 130 42.26 -35.28 -8.27
C GLY A 130 43.10 -34.10 -8.74
N LEU A 131 43.53 -34.13 -10.01
CA LEU A 131 44.17 -33.00 -10.66
C LEU A 131 43.12 -32.19 -11.46
N PRO A 132 43.30 -30.87 -11.62
CA PRO A 132 42.40 -30.07 -12.44
C PRO A 132 42.57 -30.41 -13.93
N LEU A 133 41.44 -30.59 -14.64
CA LEU A 133 41.43 -30.60 -16.10
C LEU A 133 41.43 -29.16 -16.62
N ALA A 134 42.54 -28.74 -17.23
CA ALA A 134 42.65 -27.44 -17.85
C ALA A 134 42.22 -27.50 -19.32
N LEU A 135 41.22 -26.69 -19.71
CA LEU A 135 40.73 -26.58 -21.08
C LEU A 135 41.11 -25.21 -21.64
N ASN A 136 41.87 -25.21 -22.73
CA ASN A 136 42.36 -24.00 -23.41
C ASN A 136 43.10 -23.01 -22.46
N PRO A 137 44.09 -23.47 -21.69
CA PRO A 137 44.64 -22.68 -20.58
C PRO A 137 45.51 -21.48 -20.99
N SER A 138 46.05 -21.44 -22.21
CA SER A 138 46.93 -20.36 -22.66
C SER A 138 46.19 -19.17 -23.29
N ALA A 139 44.98 -19.38 -23.82
CA ALA A 139 44.05 -18.39 -24.36
C ALA A 139 42.77 -19.10 -24.86
N GLY A 140 41.76 -18.35 -25.29
CA GLY A 140 40.59 -18.87 -26.01
C GLY A 140 39.40 -19.23 -25.11
N LYS A 141 38.35 -19.79 -25.72
CA LYS A 141 37.02 -20.01 -25.09
C LYS A 141 36.62 -21.48 -25.17
N VAL A 142 35.77 -21.93 -24.24
CA VAL A 142 35.23 -23.30 -24.21
C VAL A 142 33.74 -23.25 -24.58
N GLY A 143 33.38 -23.89 -25.69
CA GLY A 143 31.98 -24.08 -26.10
C GLY A 143 31.52 -25.50 -25.79
N ILE A 144 30.35 -25.64 -25.15
CA ILE A 144 29.61 -26.90 -25.01
C ILE A 144 28.36 -26.78 -25.87
N GLY A 145 28.28 -27.57 -26.95
CA GLY A 145 27.19 -27.52 -27.91
C GLY A 145 27.30 -26.41 -28.98
N THR A 146 28.31 -25.53 -28.89
CA THR A 146 28.60 -24.47 -29.88
C THR A 146 30.06 -24.51 -30.31
N VAL A 147 30.33 -24.11 -31.56
CA VAL A 147 31.70 -23.90 -32.09
C VAL A 147 32.11 -22.42 -32.09
N ASP A 148 31.16 -21.51 -31.91
CA ASP A 148 31.37 -20.07 -31.88
C ASP A 148 30.99 -19.52 -30.49
N PRO A 149 31.73 -19.86 -29.42
CA PRO A 149 31.45 -19.35 -28.09
C PRO A 149 31.62 -17.82 -28.06
N SER A 150 30.54 -17.10 -27.79
CA SER A 150 30.57 -15.65 -27.60
C SER A 150 31.30 -15.27 -26.31
N GLU A 151 31.48 -16.21 -25.38
CA GLU A 151 32.02 -15.98 -24.03
C GLU A 151 33.00 -17.07 -23.58
N ALA A 152 33.78 -16.81 -22.52
CA ALA A 152 34.82 -17.72 -22.00
C ALA A 152 34.33 -19.16 -21.80
N LEU A 153 33.11 -19.34 -21.28
CA LEU A 153 32.36 -20.60 -21.30
C LEU A 153 30.97 -20.33 -21.88
N THR A 154 30.62 -21.03 -22.96
CA THR A 154 29.29 -20.98 -23.56
C THR A 154 28.69 -22.38 -23.56
N VAL A 155 27.49 -22.55 -22.99
CA VAL A 155 26.77 -23.84 -22.97
C VAL A 155 25.42 -23.68 -23.67
N ILE A 156 25.21 -24.40 -24.77
CA ILE A 156 23.95 -24.42 -25.52
C ILE A 156 23.41 -25.85 -25.63
N THR A 157 22.11 -26.03 -25.41
CA THR A 157 21.46 -27.35 -25.39
C THR A 157 20.75 -27.71 -26.70
N SER A 158 20.54 -26.73 -27.59
CA SER A 158 20.16 -26.90 -29.00
C SER A 158 20.27 -25.55 -29.72
N ALA A 159 20.30 -25.54 -31.06
CA ALA A 159 20.44 -24.32 -31.88
C ALA A 159 19.41 -23.21 -31.60
N ASN A 160 18.36 -23.49 -30.80
CA ASN A 160 17.30 -22.55 -30.42
C ASN A 160 17.02 -22.49 -28.90
N ALA A 161 17.85 -23.09 -28.03
CA ALA A 161 17.57 -23.17 -26.59
C ALA A 161 18.55 -22.34 -25.75
N ALA A 162 17.97 -21.66 -24.75
CA ALA A 162 18.56 -20.74 -23.79
C ALA A 162 20.07 -20.91 -23.52
N ASP A 163 20.81 -19.83 -23.75
CA ASP A 163 22.23 -19.71 -23.38
C ASP A 163 22.35 -19.63 -21.85
N PHE A 164 23.07 -20.57 -21.25
CA PHE A 164 23.62 -20.40 -19.89
C PHE A 164 25.07 -19.93 -20.02
N GLY A 165 25.28 -18.62 -19.81
CA GLY A 165 26.61 -18.00 -19.79
C GLY A 165 26.97 -17.54 -18.38
N LEU A 166 28.13 -17.95 -17.88
CA LEU A 166 28.71 -17.46 -16.63
C LEU A 166 29.83 -16.46 -16.93
N PHE A 167 29.69 -15.24 -16.41
CA PHE A 167 30.59 -14.12 -16.66
C PHE A 167 31.33 -13.72 -15.38
N SER A 168 32.65 -13.53 -15.50
CA SER A 168 33.44 -12.74 -14.55
C SER A 168 34.19 -11.69 -15.37
N ASN A 169 33.73 -10.44 -15.32
CA ASN A 169 34.48 -9.30 -15.85
C ASN A 169 35.19 -8.65 -14.68
N VAL A 170 36.37 -9.16 -14.32
CA VAL A 170 37.29 -8.42 -13.46
C VAL A 170 38.31 -7.74 -14.35
N THR A 171 37.93 -6.62 -14.96
CA THR A 171 38.88 -5.62 -15.44
C THR A 171 38.28 -4.23 -15.17
N VAL A 172 38.84 -3.51 -14.20
CA VAL A 172 38.39 -2.15 -13.84
C VAL A 172 39.37 -1.11 -14.39
N PRO A 173 38.94 -0.20 -15.27
CA PRO A 173 39.44 1.17 -15.33
C PRO A 173 38.76 2.04 -14.26
N PRO A 174 39.41 3.09 -13.71
CA PRO A 174 39.09 3.67 -12.40
C PRO A 174 37.81 4.52 -12.28
N ALA A 175 36.90 4.55 -13.27
CA ALA A 175 35.95 5.66 -13.43
C ALA A 175 34.47 5.31 -13.64
N SER A 176 34.06 4.03 -13.71
CA SER A 176 32.67 3.64 -13.93
C SER A 176 32.24 2.45 -13.08
N ASP A 177 30.93 2.30 -12.83
CA ASP A 177 30.35 1.09 -12.23
C ASP A 177 30.81 -0.15 -13.02
N VAL A 178 31.24 -1.20 -12.30
CA VAL A 178 31.77 -2.42 -12.91
C VAL A 178 30.85 -3.59 -12.64
N VAL A 179 30.56 -4.34 -13.69
CA VAL A 179 29.88 -5.63 -13.57
C VAL A 179 30.88 -6.65 -13.03
N ALA A 180 30.77 -7.02 -11.75
CA ALA A 180 31.69 -8.00 -11.16
C ALA A 180 31.44 -9.42 -11.70
N ALA A 181 30.16 -9.81 -11.78
CA ALA A 181 29.72 -11.08 -12.31
C ALA A 181 28.26 -11.00 -12.79
N GLN A 182 27.91 -11.81 -13.79
CA GLN A 182 26.54 -11.94 -14.25
C GLN A 182 26.20 -13.40 -14.53
N ILE A 183 24.98 -13.79 -14.17
CA ILE A 183 24.32 -14.98 -14.71
C ILE A 183 23.29 -14.46 -15.71
N LYS A 184 23.48 -14.77 -17.00
CA LYS A 184 22.49 -14.46 -18.03
C LYS A 184 21.52 -15.64 -18.14
N LEU A 185 20.22 -15.35 -18.02
CA LEU A 185 19.12 -16.29 -18.25
C LEU A 185 18.19 -15.64 -19.29
N GLY A 186 17.93 -16.32 -20.42
CA GLY A 186 17.07 -15.78 -21.49
C GLY A 186 16.93 -16.71 -22.72
N HIS A 187 16.02 -16.37 -23.64
CA HIS A 187 15.82 -17.07 -24.91
C HIS A 187 16.22 -16.19 -26.11
N SER A 188 16.45 -16.79 -27.27
CA SER A 188 17.05 -16.18 -28.47
C SER A 188 16.32 -14.99 -29.13
N LYS A 189 15.23 -14.50 -28.55
CA LYS A 189 14.47 -13.34 -29.08
C LYS A 189 14.09 -12.28 -28.05
N ASP A 190 14.05 -12.61 -26.75
CA ASP A 190 13.86 -11.64 -25.67
C ASP A 190 14.93 -11.89 -24.62
N TRP A 191 15.89 -10.97 -24.57
CA TRP A 191 16.98 -11.05 -23.62
C TRP A 191 16.60 -10.37 -22.28
N PHE A 192 17.14 -10.96 -21.22
CA PHE A 192 17.33 -10.40 -19.87
C PHE A 192 16.17 -10.59 -18.88
N THR A 193 16.23 -11.69 -18.14
CA THR A 193 16.08 -11.66 -16.68
C THR A 193 17.38 -12.17 -16.07
N GLY A 194 18.43 -11.35 -16.12
CA GLY A 194 19.73 -11.72 -15.55
C GLY A 194 19.83 -11.35 -14.07
N ILE A 195 20.61 -12.12 -13.32
CA ILE A 195 21.10 -11.70 -12.01
C ILE A 195 22.48 -11.10 -12.25
N ARG A 196 22.59 -9.79 -12.10
CA ARG A 196 23.86 -9.07 -12.21
C ARG A 196 24.29 -8.57 -10.84
N SER A 197 25.58 -8.79 -10.55
CA SER A 197 26.31 -8.08 -9.52
C SER A 197 26.95 -6.83 -10.12
N VAL A 198 26.67 -5.67 -9.54
CA VAL A 198 27.32 -4.39 -9.90
C VAL A 198 28.12 -3.89 -8.71
N LEU A 199 29.39 -3.56 -8.95
CA LEU A 199 30.27 -2.80 -8.06
C LEU A 199 30.07 -1.32 -8.39
N PRO A 200 29.49 -0.51 -7.47
CA PRO A 200 29.34 0.91 -7.67
C PRO A 200 30.71 1.61 -7.73
N SER A 201 30.84 2.61 -8.60
CA SER A 201 32.03 3.46 -8.75
C SER A 201 32.55 3.98 -7.40
N GLY A 202 33.86 3.87 -7.19
CA GLY A 202 34.52 4.31 -5.94
C GLY A 202 34.38 3.35 -4.74
N SER A 203 33.67 2.22 -4.88
CA SER A 203 33.56 1.25 -3.79
C SER A 203 34.83 0.40 -3.70
N ALA A 204 35.54 0.50 -2.57
CA ALA A 204 36.63 -0.43 -2.26
C ALA A 204 36.11 -1.86 -2.36
N ASN A 205 36.97 -2.77 -2.80
CA ASN A 205 36.74 -4.15 -3.23
C ASN A 205 36.25 -5.09 -2.09
N THR A 206 35.28 -4.66 -1.30
CA THR A 206 34.79 -5.31 -0.08
C THR A 206 33.42 -5.92 -0.35
N GLY A 207 33.34 -6.99 -1.15
CA GLY A 207 32.25 -7.99 -1.15
C GLY A 207 30.77 -7.57 -1.25
N LEU A 208 30.44 -6.29 -1.44
CA LEU A 208 29.07 -5.76 -1.42
C LEU A 208 28.62 -5.56 -2.87
N MET A 209 27.78 -6.46 -3.35
CA MET A 209 27.35 -6.57 -4.75
C MET A 209 25.86 -6.28 -4.89
N ASP A 210 25.48 -5.24 -5.63
CA ASP A 210 24.06 -4.94 -5.89
C ASP A 210 23.43 -6.05 -6.73
N LEU A 211 22.21 -6.47 -6.39
CA LEU A 211 21.41 -7.36 -7.25
C LEU A 211 20.50 -6.53 -8.13
N GLN A 212 20.65 -6.63 -9.44
CA GLN A 212 19.74 -6.01 -10.40
C GLN A 212 19.08 -7.08 -11.27
N LEU A 213 17.74 -7.06 -11.31
CA LEU A 213 16.95 -7.73 -12.33
C LEU A 213 16.55 -6.68 -13.38
N THR A 214 17.15 -6.79 -14.55
CA THR A 214 16.89 -5.91 -15.69
C THR A 214 16.03 -6.60 -16.73
N SER A 215 15.31 -5.84 -17.55
CA SER A 215 14.70 -6.31 -18.79
C SER A 215 15.05 -5.41 -19.98
N GLY A 216 15.23 -5.98 -21.15
CA GLY A 216 15.36 -5.24 -22.42
C GLY A 216 14.30 -5.68 -23.43
N THR A 217 14.05 -4.82 -24.42
CA THR A 217 13.26 -5.12 -25.61
C THR A 217 14.19 -5.06 -26.82
N ALA A 218 14.47 -6.21 -27.45
CA ALA A 218 15.35 -6.44 -28.61
C ALA A 218 16.89 -6.53 -28.38
N SER A 219 17.55 -7.30 -29.24
CA SER A 219 18.96 -7.77 -29.20
C SER A 219 20.04 -6.69 -29.34
N ASN A 220 19.63 -5.44 -29.51
CA ASN A 220 20.48 -4.30 -29.82
C ASN A 220 20.10 -3.03 -29.02
N ASP A 221 19.09 -3.12 -28.15
CA ASP A 221 18.72 -2.01 -27.28
C ASP A 221 19.52 -2.09 -25.96
N ASN A 222 20.53 -1.24 -25.81
CA ASN A 222 21.35 -1.16 -24.61
C ASN A 222 20.59 -0.52 -23.42
N THR A 223 19.31 -0.18 -23.63
CA THR A 223 18.42 0.46 -22.65
C THR A 223 17.84 -0.58 -21.68
N GLN A 224 18.70 -1.16 -20.83
CA GLN A 224 18.29 -2.04 -19.74
C GLN A 224 17.48 -1.25 -18.69
N VAL A 225 16.24 -1.64 -18.44
CA VAL A 225 15.43 -1.05 -17.36
C VAL A 225 15.51 -1.95 -16.13
N ALA A 226 15.99 -1.41 -15.01
CA ALA A 226 15.97 -2.13 -13.74
C ALA A 226 14.53 -2.26 -13.23
N ARG A 227 14.09 -3.50 -13.02
CA ARG A 227 12.77 -3.82 -12.45
C ARG A 227 12.84 -4.02 -10.94
N LEU A 228 13.90 -4.67 -10.47
CA LEU A 228 14.21 -4.86 -9.06
C LEU A 228 15.70 -4.55 -8.83
N THR A 229 15.98 -3.67 -7.90
CA THR A 229 17.33 -3.29 -7.46
C THR A 229 17.45 -3.58 -5.98
N VAL A 230 18.46 -4.31 -5.55
CA VAL A 230 18.81 -4.47 -4.13
C VAL A 230 20.21 -3.91 -3.93
N LYS A 231 20.30 -2.82 -3.16
CA LYS A 231 21.56 -2.16 -2.83
C LYS A 231 22.26 -2.93 -1.71
N ALA A 232 23.44 -3.49 -1.98
CA ALA A 232 24.13 -4.34 -0.99
C ALA A 232 24.56 -3.57 0.26
N VAL A 233 25.00 -2.32 0.10
CA VAL A 233 25.50 -1.51 1.23
C VAL A 233 24.36 -1.04 2.14
N SER A 234 23.24 -0.62 1.56
CA SER A 234 22.14 -0.03 2.32
C SER A 234 20.97 -0.98 2.60
N GLY A 235 20.99 -2.19 2.03
CA GLY A 235 19.87 -3.14 2.09
C GLY A 235 18.58 -2.64 1.43
N ARG A 236 18.66 -1.55 0.64
CA ARG A 236 17.48 -0.88 0.07
C ARG A 236 17.01 -1.61 -1.18
N VAL A 237 15.70 -1.76 -1.31
CA VAL A 237 15.04 -2.43 -2.42
C VAL A 237 14.30 -1.38 -3.27
N GLY A 238 14.70 -1.24 -4.53
CA GLY A 238 14.01 -0.43 -5.53
C GLY A 238 13.19 -1.31 -6.48
N ILE A 239 11.92 -1.01 -6.70
CA ILE A 239 11.08 -1.62 -7.76
C ILE A 239 10.77 -0.54 -8.80
N GLY A 240 11.25 -0.72 -10.04
CA GLY A 240 11.15 0.31 -11.09
C GLY A 240 12.05 1.54 -10.88
N THR A 241 13.03 1.45 -9.97
CA THR A 241 14.04 2.48 -9.69
C THR A 241 15.39 1.83 -9.36
N THR A 242 16.49 2.50 -9.73
CA THR A 242 17.87 2.10 -9.42
C THR A 242 18.47 2.85 -8.23
N THR A 243 17.81 3.92 -7.79
CA THR A 243 18.27 4.82 -6.73
C THR A 243 17.22 4.90 -5.61
N PRO A 244 16.95 3.78 -4.89
CA PRO A 244 15.94 3.78 -3.84
C PRO A 244 16.31 4.77 -2.73
N ALA A 245 15.44 5.75 -2.48
CA ALA A 245 15.62 6.74 -1.43
C ALA A 245 15.31 6.17 -0.03
N GLN A 246 14.53 5.08 0.03
CA GLN A 246 14.08 4.40 1.23
C GLN A 246 14.42 2.91 1.22
N MET A 247 14.13 2.20 2.33
CA MET A 247 14.33 0.74 2.42
C MET A 247 13.56 -0.03 1.35
N LEU A 248 12.35 0.42 1.01
CA LEU A 248 11.59 -0.05 -0.14
C LEU A 248 11.08 1.17 -0.92
N ASP A 249 11.50 1.31 -2.17
CA ASP A 249 11.11 2.40 -3.07
C ASP A 249 10.46 1.80 -4.32
N VAL A 250 9.16 2.05 -4.53
CA VAL A 250 8.39 1.48 -5.64
C VAL A 250 7.93 2.60 -6.54
N ASN A 251 8.51 2.68 -7.74
CA ASN A 251 8.04 3.56 -8.80
C ASN A 251 6.88 2.89 -9.56
N GLY A 252 5.69 2.87 -8.93
CA GLY A 252 4.49 2.27 -9.49
C GLY A 252 3.42 1.94 -8.44
N THR A 253 2.40 1.19 -8.85
CA THR A 253 1.28 0.80 -7.97
C THR A 253 1.58 -0.47 -7.18
N ILE A 254 1.33 -0.46 -5.86
CA ILE A 254 1.40 -1.64 -4.99
C ILE A 254 -0.02 -2.19 -4.77
N ARG A 255 -0.24 -3.49 -5.06
CA ARG A 255 -1.50 -4.20 -4.77
C ARG A 255 -1.27 -5.24 -3.68
N GLY A 256 -1.79 -4.99 -2.48
CA GLY A 256 -1.85 -5.99 -1.40
C GLY A 256 -3.21 -6.69 -1.35
N LYS A 257 -3.24 -8.02 -1.15
CA LYS A 257 -4.48 -8.81 -1.06
C LYS A 257 -5.45 -8.31 0.04
N TYR A 258 -4.88 -7.80 1.14
CA TYR A 258 -5.61 -7.25 2.29
C TYR A 258 -5.22 -5.78 2.55
N GLY A 259 -4.67 -5.09 1.54
CA GLY A 259 -4.01 -3.79 1.71
C GLY A 259 -2.50 -3.92 1.96
N VAL A 260 -1.80 -2.79 2.05
CA VAL A 260 -0.39 -2.70 2.44
C VAL A 260 -0.34 -2.39 3.94
N LEU A 261 0.15 -3.34 4.74
CA LEU A 261 0.35 -3.16 6.18
C LEU A 261 1.69 -2.46 6.40
N LEU A 262 1.66 -1.28 7.01
CA LEU A 262 2.84 -0.52 7.43
C LEU A 262 2.95 -0.65 8.95
N GLU A 263 3.80 -1.55 9.43
CA GLU A 263 4.07 -1.72 10.87
C GLU A 263 5.22 -0.80 11.28
N THR A 264 4.92 0.17 12.15
CA THR A 264 5.96 1.02 12.76
C THR A 264 6.34 0.46 14.12
N GLN A 265 7.63 0.29 14.38
CA GLN A 265 8.12 0.00 15.73
C GLN A 265 7.72 1.15 16.66
N TYR A 266 7.17 0.83 17.82
CA TYR A 266 6.72 1.79 18.83
C TYR A 266 7.80 2.85 19.11
N GLY A 267 7.51 4.13 18.83
CA GLY A 267 8.24 5.26 19.44
C GLY A 267 8.88 6.29 18.50
N THR A 268 8.90 6.12 17.17
CA THR A 268 9.41 7.17 16.27
C THR A 268 8.71 7.18 14.91
N VAL A 269 8.07 8.31 14.62
CA VAL A 269 7.63 8.84 13.32
C VAL A 269 6.86 7.90 12.40
N ILE A 270 5.56 8.19 12.23
CA ILE A 270 4.75 7.62 11.18
C ILE A 270 5.01 8.38 9.89
N GLU A 271 5.55 7.70 8.90
CA GLU A 271 5.49 8.16 7.51
C GLU A 271 4.02 8.17 7.08
N ASN A 272 3.55 9.36 6.71
CA ASN A 272 2.15 9.65 6.45
C ASN A 272 1.59 8.77 5.33
N PHE A 273 0.33 8.34 5.44
CA PHE A 273 -0.42 7.90 4.26
C PHE A 273 -0.63 9.12 3.35
N TYR A 274 0.30 9.34 2.43
CA TYR A 274 0.23 10.40 1.43
C TYR A 274 -0.43 9.85 0.16
N ALA A 275 -1.73 10.09 -0.03
CA ALA A 275 -2.32 10.03 -1.36
C ALA A 275 -1.89 11.30 -2.11
N VAL A 276 -0.85 11.22 -2.94
CA VAL A 276 -0.46 12.32 -3.84
C VAL A 276 -1.22 12.15 -5.15
N ASN A 277 -2.15 13.06 -5.46
CA ASN A 277 -2.64 13.21 -6.83
C ASN A 277 -1.73 14.23 -7.54
N GLY A 278 -1.04 13.82 -8.60
CA GLY A 278 0.08 14.53 -9.24
C GLY A 278 -0.24 15.85 -9.96
N GLY A 279 -1.07 16.70 -9.36
CA GLY A 279 -1.37 18.04 -9.88
C GLY A 279 -2.04 18.98 -8.88
N ASN A 280 -2.71 18.47 -7.83
CA ASN A 280 -3.34 19.28 -6.78
C ASN A 280 -3.13 18.62 -5.41
N ASN A 281 -2.65 19.41 -4.45
CA ASN A 281 -2.19 19.00 -3.12
C ASN A 281 -3.33 18.61 -2.14
N ASP A 282 -4.19 17.67 -2.51
CA ASP A 282 -5.23 17.13 -1.63
C ASP A 282 -4.67 15.98 -0.79
N TYR A 283 -4.22 16.31 0.42
CA TYR A 283 -3.59 15.38 1.34
C TYR A 283 -4.59 14.93 2.42
N VAL A 284 -4.72 13.61 2.65
CA VAL A 284 -5.41 13.05 3.83
C VAL A 284 -4.41 12.20 4.60
N GLY A 285 -3.65 12.83 5.49
CA GLY A 285 -2.70 12.13 6.34
C GLY A 285 -3.36 11.59 7.61
N LEU A 286 -3.55 10.27 7.71
CA LEU A 286 -3.88 9.62 8.98
C LEU A 286 -2.60 9.49 9.80
N ILE A 287 -2.42 10.37 10.78
CA ILE A 287 -1.23 10.37 11.65
C ILE A 287 -1.66 9.95 13.06
N PRO A 288 -1.32 8.73 13.51
CA PRO A 288 -1.22 8.46 14.94
C PRO A 288 -0.08 9.32 15.52
N SER A 289 -0.40 10.31 16.36
CA SER A 289 0.60 11.27 16.83
C SER A 289 1.64 10.59 17.73
N GLY A 290 2.85 10.42 17.21
CA GLY A 290 4.02 9.94 17.94
C GLY A 290 4.62 10.98 18.88
N ALA A 291 3.89 11.36 19.94
CA ALA A 291 4.44 11.97 21.15
C ALA A 291 3.37 11.94 22.24
N THR A 292 3.55 11.06 23.22
CA THR A 292 2.97 11.07 24.57
C THR A 292 1.53 11.63 24.73
N ASN A 293 0.57 10.72 24.85
CA ASN A 293 -0.69 10.84 25.61
C ASN A 293 -1.96 11.41 24.94
N ASN A 294 -2.07 11.45 23.60
CA ASN A 294 -3.37 11.82 22.99
C ASN A 294 -3.64 11.15 21.63
N LEU A 295 -4.20 9.93 21.67
CA LEU A 295 -4.38 8.97 20.56
C LEU A 295 -5.57 9.28 19.62
N GLY A 296 -5.49 10.33 18.79
CA GLY A 296 -6.57 10.69 17.85
C GLY A 296 -6.30 10.36 16.37
N ILE A 297 -7.33 10.45 15.53
CA ILE A 297 -7.23 10.52 14.05
C ILE A 297 -7.17 12.00 13.67
N LEU A 298 -6.11 12.44 13.00
CA LEU A 298 -5.99 13.80 12.48
C LEU A 298 -6.30 13.83 10.98
N PHE A 299 -6.97 14.89 10.55
CA PHE A 299 -7.15 15.27 9.15
C PHE A 299 -6.45 16.60 8.95
N LYS A 300 -5.49 16.65 8.03
CA LYS A 300 -4.72 17.85 7.72
C LYS A 300 -4.93 18.24 6.26
N ALA A 301 -4.98 19.53 5.96
CA ALA A 301 -5.08 20.06 4.61
C ALA A 301 -3.92 21.02 4.31
N SER A 302 -3.60 21.17 3.03
CA SER A 302 -2.58 22.12 2.56
C SER A 302 -3.08 23.55 2.72
N THR A 303 -2.37 24.38 3.49
CA THR A 303 -2.60 25.82 3.51
C THR A 303 -1.72 26.48 2.46
N SER A 304 -2.26 26.65 1.24
CA SER A 304 -1.67 27.42 0.13
C SER A 304 -0.15 27.24 -0.13
N GLY A 305 0.20 26.37 -1.09
CA GLY A 305 1.45 26.48 -1.88
C GLY A 305 2.80 26.23 -1.19
N THR A 306 2.83 25.94 0.11
CA THR A 306 4.06 25.54 0.82
C THR A 306 3.81 24.26 1.61
N SER A 307 4.86 23.47 1.79
CA SER A 307 4.88 22.08 2.29
C SER A 307 4.35 21.86 3.73
N GLY A 308 3.62 22.83 4.30
CA GLY A 308 3.00 22.75 5.62
C GLY A 308 1.56 22.26 5.54
N LEU A 309 1.28 21.12 6.18
CA LEU A 309 -0.08 20.64 6.41
C LEU A 309 -0.61 21.20 7.73
N ALA A 310 -1.71 21.96 7.68
CA ALA A 310 -2.42 22.40 8.88
C ALA A 310 -3.50 21.39 9.25
N GLU A 311 -3.67 21.12 10.54
CA GLU A 311 -4.80 20.34 11.03
C GLU A 311 -6.11 21.10 10.78
N VAL A 312 -7.07 20.43 10.15
CA VAL A 312 -8.41 20.98 9.90
C VAL A 312 -9.50 20.24 10.68
N MET A 313 -9.25 18.98 11.04
CA MET A 313 -10.15 18.17 11.88
C MET A 313 -9.38 17.12 12.67
N ARG A 314 -9.87 16.78 13.86
CA ARG A 314 -9.36 15.67 14.68
C ARG A 314 -10.50 14.87 15.29
N ILE A 315 -10.31 13.56 15.44
CA ILE A 315 -11.12 12.68 16.27
C ILE A 315 -10.24 12.23 17.43
N ALA A 316 -10.49 12.69 18.64
CA ALA A 316 -9.77 12.29 19.84
C ALA A 316 -10.10 10.83 20.23
N PRO A 317 -9.26 10.14 21.03
CA PRO A 317 -9.55 8.77 21.47
C PRO A 317 -10.82 8.67 22.34
N SER A 318 -11.26 9.77 22.94
CA SER A 318 -12.57 9.89 23.61
C SER A 318 -13.77 9.85 22.65
N GLY A 319 -13.52 9.80 21.33
CA GLY A 319 -14.51 9.92 20.27
C GLY A 319 -15.01 11.35 20.05
N ASN A 320 -14.34 12.35 20.62
CA ASN A 320 -14.69 13.75 20.44
C ASN A 320 -14.10 14.30 19.13
N VAL A 321 -14.90 15.00 18.35
CA VAL A 321 -14.49 15.57 17.05
C VAL A 321 -14.21 17.07 17.20
N GLY A 322 -13.02 17.50 16.80
CA GLY A 322 -12.64 18.91 16.69
C GLY A 322 -12.59 19.34 15.22
N ILE A 323 -13.14 20.50 14.87
CA ILE A 323 -13.03 21.10 13.53
C ILE A 323 -12.57 22.55 13.68
N GLY A 324 -11.53 22.94 12.93
CA GLY A 324 -11.04 24.33 12.91
C GLY A 324 -10.41 24.83 14.22
N LEU A 325 -10.09 23.92 15.16
CA LEU A 325 -9.33 24.24 16.36
C LEU A 325 -7.96 24.81 15.93
N LEU A 326 -7.76 26.11 16.11
CA LEU A 326 -6.51 26.78 15.75
C LEU A 326 -5.40 26.18 16.62
N GLN A 327 -4.44 25.47 16.03
CA GLN A 327 -3.22 25.14 16.77
C GLN A 327 -1.95 25.29 15.95
N THR A 328 -1.14 26.25 16.39
CA THR A 328 0.30 26.37 16.12
C THR A 328 1.14 25.32 16.89
N ASN A 329 0.52 24.43 17.69
CA ASN A 329 1.22 23.31 18.36
C ASN A 329 0.27 22.13 18.66
N ALA A 330 0.24 21.13 17.78
CA ALA A 330 -0.73 20.03 17.70
C ALA A 330 -0.77 19.02 18.89
N THR A 331 -0.05 19.25 19.99
CA THR A 331 0.13 18.23 21.06
C THR A 331 -0.82 18.36 22.26
N THR A 332 -1.59 19.45 22.40
CA THR A 332 -2.34 19.71 23.66
C THR A 332 -3.80 20.14 23.52
N ALA A 333 -4.33 20.48 22.33
CA ALA A 333 -5.76 20.74 22.20
C ALA A 333 -6.53 19.42 22.05
N THR A 334 -7.36 19.12 23.03
CA THR A 334 -8.36 18.05 22.98
C THR A 334 -9.74 18.69 22.75
N PRO A 335 -10.51 18.25 21.75
CA PRO A 335 -11.92 18.61 21.64
C PRO A 335 -12.64 18.29 22.96
N ASN A 336 -13.26 19.29 23.57
CA ASN A 336 -13.83 19.17 24.92
C ASN A 336 -15.29 18.65 24.90
N ALA A 337 -15.89 18.55 23.72
CA ALA A 337 -17.23 18.04 23.48
C ALA A 337 -17.24 17.05 22.31
N LYS A 338 -18.34 16.30 22.14
CA LYS A 338 -18.47 15.32 21.05
C LYS A 338 -18.29 15.95 19.66
N LEU A 339 -18.68 17.21 19.52
CA LEU A 339 -18.37 18.06 18.37
C LEU A 339 -17.98 19.45 18.90
N ASP A 340 -16.72 19.82 18.70
CA ASP A 340 -16.12 21.11 19.08
C ASP A 340 -15.66 21.83 17.80
N VAL A 341 -16.37 22.89 17.41
CA VAL A 341 -16.11 23.62 16.16
C VAL A 341 -15.68 25.03 16.52
N GLN A 342 -14.49 25.40 16.06
CA GLN A 342 -13.98 26.77 16.17
C GLN A 342 -13.80 27.38 14.80
N SER A 343 -14.15 28.67 14.69
CA SER A 343 -14.03 29.45 13.47
C SER A 343 -13.44 30.81 13.82
N ALA A 344 -12.45 31.24 13.03
CA ALA A 344 -11.90 32.59 13.13
C ALA A 344 -12.80 33.65 12.47
N VAL A 345 -13.85 33.22 11.75
CA VAL A 345 -14.86 34.09 11.14
C VAL A 345 -16.17 34.03 11.94
N LYS A 346 -17.09 34.97 11.68
CA LYS A 346 -18.37 35.06 12.41
C LYS A 346 -19.23 33.79 12.30
N GLU A 347 -19.17 33.09 11.17
CA GLU A 347 -19.91 31.85 10.95
C GLU A 347 -19.11 30.67 11.52
N VAL A 348 -19.64 30.04 12.57
CA VAL A 348 -19.03 28.84 13.20
C VAL A 348 -19.49 27.55 12.53
N ALA A 349 -20.78 27.45 12.21
CA ALA A 349 -21.37 26.34 11.47
C ALA A 349 -22.60 26.82 10.70
N ARG A 350 -22.85 26.24 9.53
CA ARG A 350 -24.01 26.55 8.69
C ARG A 350 -24.74 25.28 8.28
N PHE A 351 -26.01 25.21 8.64
CA PHE A 351 -26.90 24.10 8.33
C PHE A 351 -27.97 24.60 7.37
N THR A 352 -27.87 24.25 6.09
CA THR A 352 -28.78 24.73 5.04
C THR A 352 -29.49 23.57 4.36
N SER A 353 -30.74 23.79 3.98
CA SER A 353 -31.51 22.92 3.08
C SER A 353 -31.67 23.63 1.73
N SER A 354 -31.62 22.87 0.64
CA SER A 354 -31.81 23.39 -0.73
C SER A 354 -33.28 23.50 -1.15
N GLN A 355 -34.21 23.01 -0.31
CA GLN A 355 -35.64 22.97 -0.62
C GLN A 355 -36.37 24.14 0.05
N THR A 356 -37.34 24.75 -0.64
CA THR A 356 -38.14 25.86 -0.14
C THR A 356 -39.49 25.39 0.43
N LEU A 357 -40.03 26.14 1.40
CA LEU A 357 -41.40 26.09 1.93
C LEU A 357 -41.82 24.91 2.85
N THR A 358 -40.97 23.90 3.08
CA THR A 358 -41.23 22.89 4.14
C THR A 358 -39.98 22.33 4.82
N ASN A 359 -38.78 22.50 4.25
CA ASN A 359 -37.57 21.83 4.71
C ASN A 359 -36.53 22.85 5.19
N PHE A 360 -36.63 23.25 6.45
CA PHE A 360 -35.64 24.09 7.12
C PHE A 360 -34.31 23.34 7.29
N GLY A 361 -33.20 24.08 7.34
CA GLY A 361 -31.98 23.55 7.96
C GLY A 361 -32.28 23.34 9.44
N HIS A 362 -32.12 22.12 9.94
CA HIS A 362 -32.53 21.78 11.30
C HIS A 362 -31.42 21.10 12.10
N ILE A 363 -31.49 21.31 13.42
CA ILE A 363 -30.75 20.55 14.42
C ILE A 363 -31.79 19.92 15.34
N ALA A 364 -31.81 18.59 15.39
CA ALA A 364 -32.66 17.85 16.31
C ALA A 364 -31.98 17.77 17.69
N ILE A 365 -32.72 18.09 18.74
CA ILE A 365 -32.25 18.08 20.13
C ILE A 365 -33.25 17.26 20.95
N GLY A 366 -32.74 16.20 21.58
CA GLY A 366 -33.53 15.28 22.39
C GLY A 366 -32.65 14.27 23.10
N ASN A 367 -33.23 13.53 24.04
CA ASN A 367 -32.62 12.37 24.66
C ASN A 367 -32.97 11.10 23.85
N ALA A 368 -32.29 9.97 24.12
CA ALA A 368 -32.55 8.73 23.39
C ALA A 368 -33.97 8.14 23.60
N THR A 369 -34.75 8.71 24.52
CA THR A 369 -36.10 8.25 24.90
C THR A 369 -37.02 9.44 25.15
N GLY A 370 -37.94 9.76 24.24
CA GLY A 370 -38.94 10.83 24.46
C GLY A 370 -39.25 11.65 23.22
N SER A 371 -39.90 12.81 23.43
CA SER A 371 -40.20 13.78 22.37
C SER A 371 -39.00 14.69 22.12
N TRP A 372 -38.66 14.87 20.84
CA TRP A 372 -37.53 15.69 20.42
C TRP A 372 -38.02 17.05 19.92
N ALA A 373 -37.20 18.07 20.08
CA ALA A 373 -37.41 19.38 19.46
C ALA A 373 -36.46 19.55 18.27
N LYS A 374 -36.91 20.26 17.24
CA LYS A 374 -36.06 20.73 16.15
C LYS A 374 -35.87 22.24 16.31
N LEU A 375 -34.61 22.68 16.34
CA LEU A 375 -34.26 24.07 16.02
C LEU A 375 -34.19 24.17 14.51
N ALA A 376 -35.04 25.00 13.91
CA ALA A 376 -35.17 25.14 12.47
C ALA A 376 -34.90 26.59 12.06
N ALA A 377 -34.11 26.78 11.00
CA ALA A 377 -33.89 28.09 10.40
C ALA A 377 -33.93 28.00 8.86
N GLY A 378 -34.58 28.98 8.23
CA GLY A 378 -34.82 28.95 6.80
C GLY A 378 -36.02 29.80 6.40
N SER A 379 -36.11 30.14 5.12
CA SER A 379 -37.22 30.94 4.56
C SER A 379 -37.51 32.24 5.32
N GLY A 380 -36.47 32.89 5.86
CA GLY A 380 -36.62 34.12 6.64
C GLY A 380 -37.14 33.93 8.07
N ALA A 381 -37.12 32.71 8.61
CA ALA A 381 -37.64 32.42 9.95
C ALA A 381 -36.70 31.55 10.80
N PHE A 382 -36.92 31.61 12.12
CA PHE A 382 -36.36 30.72 13.12
C PHE A 382 -37.51 30.08 13.93
N ALA A 383 -37.51 28.76 14.10
CA ALA A 383 -38.62 28.05 14.73
C ALA A 383 -38.19 26.91 15.65
N LEU A 384 -38.99 26.68 16.69
CA LEU A 384 -39.04 25.44 17.46
C LEU A 384 -40.15 24.56 16.91
N ARG A 385 -39.80 23.34 16.52
CA ARG A 385 -40.76 22.39 15.93
C ARG A 385 -40.75 21.05 16.65
N ASN A 386 -41.88 20.37 16.61
CA ASN A 386 -41.98 18.98 17.04
C ASN A 386 -41.25 18.08 16.04
N TYR A 387 -40.45 17.14 16.54
CA TYR A 387 -39.68 16.27 15.69
C TYR A 387 -40.53 15.32 14.84
N SER A 388 -41.57 14.73 15.42
CA SER A 388 -42.33 13.62 14.85
C SER A 388 -43.27 14.04 13.72
N ASP A 389 -43.95 15.17 13.88
CA ASP A 389 -44.96 15.66 12.94
C ASP A 389 -44.57 16.99 12.25
N ASP A 390 -43.41 17.56 12.62
CA ASP A 390 -42.90 18.85 12.13
C ASP A 390 -43.81 20.05 12.41
N SER A 391 -44.77 19.90 13.33
CA SER A 391 -45.65 20.99 13.75
C SER A 391 -44.85 22.11 14.42
N THR A 392 -45.26 23.34 14.17
CA THR A 392 -44.60 24.54 14.72
C THR A 392 -45.09 24.81 16.13
N ILE A 393 -44.16 24.90 17.07
CA ILE A 393 -44.43 25.24 18.47
C ILE A 393 -44.25 26.74 18.66
N ILE A 394 -43.06 27.26 18.31
CA ILE A 394 -42.73 28.69 18.31
C ILE A 394 -42.12 29.05 16.96
N TYR A 395 -42.52 30.18 16.41
CA TYR A 395 -42.06 30.70 15.13
C TYR A 395 -41.70 32.15 15.27
N SER A 396 -40.49 32.52 14.90
CA SER A 396 -40.05 33.90 14.79
C SER A 396 -39.79 34.21 13.33
N ASP A 397 -40.59 35.11 12.77
CA ASP A 397 -40.34 35.70 11.46
C ASP A 397 -39.19 36.72 11.61
N LEU A 398 -38.06 36.43 10.99
CA LEU A 398 -36.86 37.27 11.06
C LEU A 398 -36.95 38.48 10.13
N VAL A 399 -37.91 38.51 9.20
CA VAL A 399 -38.16 39.66 8.31
C VAL A 399 -38.98 40.71 9.05
N THR A 400 -40.08 40.31 9.67
CA THR A 400 -40.98 41.24 10.39
C THR A 400 -40.62 41.41 11.86
N GLY A 401 -39.84 40.49 12.44
CA GLY A 401 -39.51 40.44 13.85
C GLY A 401 -40.71 40.09 14.74
N ASN A 402 -41.68 39.34 14.21
CA ASN A 402 -42.88 38.89 14.92
C ASN A 402 -42.70 37.45 15.41
N THR A 403 -43.26 37.12 16.56
CA THR A 403 -43.23 35.76 17.12
C THR A 403 -44.63 35.17 17.27
N GLY A 404 -44.85 34.00 16.70
CA GLY A 404 -46.05 33.19 16.83
C GLY A 404 -45.82 31.99 17.75
N ILE A 405 -46.82 31.64 18.56
CA ILE A 405 -46.91 30.36 19.27
C ILE A 405 -48.07 29.58 18.66
N GLY A 406 -47.79 28.39 18.10
CA GLY A 406 -48.79 27.58 17.37
C GLY A 406 -49.25 28.17 16.02
N THR A 407 -48.56 29.19 15.50
CA THR A 407 -48.82 29.80 14.18
C THR A 407 -47.50 30.16 13.49
N THR A 408 -47.49 30.10 12.16
CA THR A 408 -46.34 30.46 11.30
C THR A 408 -46.51 31.80 10.60
N ASP A 409 -47.61 32.52 10.84
CA ASP A 409 -47.90 33.80 10.19
C ASP A 409 -48.38 34.86 11.22
N PRO A 410 -47.56 35.19 12.23
CA PRO A 410 -47.92 36.16 13.25
C PRO A 410 -48.05 37.57 12.65
N LYS A 411 -49.21 38.19 12.81
CA LYS A 411 -49.50 39.55 12.30
C LYS A 411 -49.06 40.65 13.27
N THR A 412 -48.79 40.29 14.52
CA THR A 412 -48.33 41.20 15.56
C THR A 412 -47.06 40.66 16.22
N LYS A 413 -46.42 41.46 17.07
CA LYS A 413 -45.12 41.11 17.67
C LYS A 413 -45.14 39.82 18.47
N LEU A 414 -46.25 39.51 19.13
CA LEU A 414 -46.51 38.24 19.78
C LEU A 414 -47.94 37.81 19.50
N GLU A 415 -48.12 36.69 18.82
CA GLU A 415 -49.42 36.10 18.54
C GLU A 415 -49.47 34.66 19.05
N VAL A 416 -50.51 34.33 19.83
CA VAL A 416 -50.73 32.96 20.34
C VAL A 416 -51.96 32.40 19.66
N ASN A 417 -51.77 31.35 18.86
CA ASN A 417 -52.87 30.58 18.28
C ASN A 417 -53.32 29.52 19.31
N GLY A 418 -54.17 29.95 20.24
CA GLY A 418 -54.61 29.16 21.38
C GLY A 418 -54.89 30.05 22.60
N ALA A 419 -55.10 29.45 23.76
CA ALA A 419 -55.31 30.19 25.00
C ALA A 419 -53.97 30.71 25.57
N ALA A 420 -53.93 31.99 25.95
CA ALA A 420 -52.86 32.58 26.76
C ALA A 420 -53.39 32.82 28.19
N THR A 421 -52.87 32.07 29.15
CA THR A 421 -53.36 32.10 30.55
C THR A 421 -52.23 32.41 31.53
N ASN A 422 -52.58 33.06 32.63
CA ASN A 422 -51.70 33.12 33.79
C ASN A 422 -51.73 31.77 34.52
N THR A 423 -50.62 31.39 35.16
CA THR A 423 -50.58 30.20 36.03
C THR A 423 -51.55 30.32 37.21
N SER A 424 -51.71 31.52 37.78
CA SER A 424 -52.69 31.84 38.83
C SER A 424 -52.97 33.36 38.90
N SER A 425 -54.10 33.76 39.47
CA SER A 425 -54.36 35.16 39.87
C SER A 425 -53.73 35.47 41.23
N ILE A 426 -53.40 36.73 41.50
CA ILE A 426 -52.95 37.19 42.82
C ILE A 426 -54.10 37.06 43.84
N ALA A 427 -53.82 36.51 45.02
CA ALA A 427 -54.74 36.48 46.16
C ALA A 427 -54.21 37.40 47.28
N ALA A 428 -54.59 38.68 47.22
CA ALA A 428 -54.22 39.65 48.24
C ALA A 428 -55.17 39.60 49.44
N THR A 429 -54.67 39.91 50.64
CA THR A 429 -55.50 40.04 51.85
C THR A 429 -55.74 41.49 52.26
N GLY A 430 -54.97 42.42 51.70
CA GLY A 430 -55.02 43.85 52.01
C GLY A 430 -55.26 44.74 50.80
N THR A 431 -55.02 46.05 50.97
CA THR A 431 -55.27 47.06 49.94
C THR A 431 -54.07 47.35 49.03
N THR A 432 -52.92 46.72 49.30
CA THR A 432 -51.75 46.79 48.41
C THR A 432 -51.77 45.62 47.43
N ILE A 433 -51.84 45.91 46.13
CA ILE A 433 -51.94 44.92 45.06
C ILE A 433 -50.69 45.01 44.19
N ASN A 434 -49.91 43.92 44.13
CA ASN A 434 -48.69 43.85 43.34
C ASN A 434 -48.92 43.07 42.05
N PHE A 435 -49.02 43.77 40.91
CA PHE A 435 -49.28 43.17 39.60
C PHE A 435 -48.03 42.64 38.89
N ALA A 436 -46.86 42.57 39.56
CA ALA A 436 -45.68 41.93 39.00
C ALA A 436 -45.86 40.41 38.76
N LEU A 437 -46.80 39.78 39.45
CA LEU A 437 -46.97 38.31 39.46
C LEU A 437 -48.08 37.80 38.53
N SER A 438 -49.06 38.63 38.23
CA SER A 438 -50.22 38.31 37.40
C SER A 438 -50.91 39.60 37.02
N ASN A 439 -51.51 39.68 35.84
CA ASN A 439 -52.39 40.80 35.52
C ASN A 439 -53.82 40.63 36.09
N LEU A 440 -54.09 39.52 36.78
CA LEU A 440 -55.34 39.24 37.47
C LEU A 440 -55.10 39.19 38.98
N ALA A 441 -55.90 39.91 39.76
CA ALA A 441 -55.83 39.92 41.21
C ALA A 441 -57.22 39.85 41.84
N GLY A 442 -57.30 39.27 43.03
CA GLY A 442 -58.44 39.37 43.93
C GLY A 442 -57.98 39.73 45.33
N THR A 443 -58.76 40.52 46.05
CA THR A 443 -58.48 40.90 47.43
C THR A 443 -59.67 40.65 48.34
N THR A 444 -59.42 40.18 49.56
CA THR A 444 -60.43 40.07 50.61
C THR A 444 -60.68 41.39 51.34
N ALA A 445 -59.91 42.44 51.04
CA ALA A 445 -60.15 43.77 51.59
C ALA A 445 -61.45 44.39 51.07
N SER A 446 -62.16 45.11 51.94
CA SER A 446 -63.33 45.93 51.57
C SER A 446 -62.90 47.15 50.76
N ALA A 447 -63.87 47.80 50.11
CA ALA A 447 -63.62 49.00 49.33
C ALA A 447 -62.97 50.12 50.18
N GLY A 448 -61.98 50.80 49.60
CA GLY A 448 -61.18 51.81 50.27
C GLY A 448 -60.03 52.28 49.38
N ALA A 449 -58.98 52.85 49.98
CA ALA A 449 -57.78 53.27 49.24
C ALA A 449 -56.87 52.07 48.94
N PHE A 450 -56.73 51.74 47.66
CA PHE A 450 -55.83 50.70 47.15
C PHE A 450 -54.55 51.30 46.58
N THR A 451 -53.44 50.60 46.81
CA THR A 451 -52.14 50.91 46.21
C THR A 451 -51.79 49.82 45.21
N LEU A 452 -51.75 50.16 43.94
CA LEU A 452 -51.40 49.25 42.86
C LEU A 452 -49.93 49.43 42.52
N GLN A 453 -49.18 48.33 42.50
CA GLN A 453 -47.74 48.36 42.26
C GLN A 453 -47.37 47.54 41.02
N ASN A 454 -46.28 47.97 40.37
CA ASN A 454 -45.66 47.28 39.24
C ASN A 454 -46.56 47.19 37.99
N LEU A 455 -47.35 48.24 37.75
CA LEU A 455 -48.08 48.38 36.49
C LEU A 455 -47.09 48.70 35.36
N LYS A 456 -47.36 48.20 34.17
CA LYS A 456 -46.54 48.42 32.98
C LYS A 456 -47.36 49.10 31.91
N ASP A 457 -46.71 50.02 31.18
CA ASP A 457 -47.28 50.64 30.00
C ASP A 457 -47.73 49.59 28.96
N GLY A 458 -48.88 49.84 28.35
CA GLY A 458 -49.57 48.91 27.45
C GLY A 458 -50.22 47.70 28.15
N GLY A 459 -50.17 47.64 29.48
CA GLY A 459 -50.74 46.56 30.27
C GLY A 459 -52.23 46.73 30.56
N SER A 460 -52.96 45.62 30.61
CA SER A 460 -54.33 45.54 31.09
C SER A 460 -54.41 44.62 32.29
N TYR A 461 -54.99 45.13 33.38
CA TYR A 461 -55.02 44.50 34.69
C TYR A 461 -56.44 44.45 35.24
N THR A 462 -56.77 43.43 36.02
CA THR A 462 -58.07 43.29 36.69
C THR A 462 -57.90 43.01 38.17
N LEU A 463 -58.62 43.75 39.02
CA LEU A 463 -58.76 43.51 40.45
C LEU A 463 -60.20 43.17 40.82
N ALA A 464 -60.40 42.01 41.45
CA ALA A 464 -61.64 41.68 42.13
C ALA A 464 -61.58 42.10 43.61
N VAL A 465 -62.33 43.13 43.98
CA VAL A 465 -62.55 43.53 45.37
C VAL A 465 -63.67 42.67 45.95
N LYS A 466 -63.35 41.83 46.95
CA LYS A 466 -64.24 40.80 47.50
C LYS A 466 -64.62 41.03 48.97
N GLY A 467 -64.19 42.13 49.58
CA GLY A 467 -64.57 42.46 50.95
C GLY A 467 -66.08 42.73 51.08
N THR A 468 -66.60 42.59 52.29
CA THR A 468 -68.05 42.60 52.56
C THR A 468 -68.62 43.99 52.80
N THR A 469 -67.79 44.98 53.12
CA THR A 469 -68.23 46.34 53.42
C THR A 469 -68.34 47.18 52.15
N SER A 470 -69.52 47.76 51.95
CA SER A 470 -69.77 48.75 50.89
C SER A 470 -68.93 50.01 51.11
N GLY A 471 -68.33 50.52 50.06
CA GLY A 471 -67.56 51.76 50.08
C GLY A 471 -67.08 52.13 48.68
N THR A 472 -66.48 53.30 48.53
CA THR A 472 -65.93 53.73 47.24
C THR A 472 -64.44 53.40 47.20
N SER A 473 -64.01 52.60 46.21
CA SER A 473 -62.58 52.30 46.06
C SER A 473 -61.87 53.46 45.36
N THR A 474 -60.70 53.84 45.87
CA THR A 474 -59.79 54.80 45.24
C THR A 474 -58.45 54.13 45.01
N PHE A 475 -57.68 54.60 44.03
CA PHE A 475 -56.45 53.93 43.62
C PHE A 475 -55.31 54.92 43.50
N SER A 476 -54.17 54.55 44.06
CA SER A 476 -52.86 55.08 43.68
C SER A 476 -52.11 53.99 42.93
N ALA A 477 -51.31 54.35 41.94
CA ALA A 477 -50.59 53.37 41.12
C ALA A 477 -49.13 53.76 40.95
N THR A 478 -48.27 52.75 40.88
CA THR A 478 -46.85 52.91 40.53
C THR A 478 -46.47 51.95 39.42
N ASN A 479 -45.56 52.39 38.55
CA ASN A 479 -44.97 51.50 37.56
C ASN A 479 -43.92 50.58 38.20
N ILE A 480 -43.34 49.68 37.39
CA ILE A 480 -42.30 48.75 37.87
C ILE A 480 -41.02 49.43 38.39
N ALA A 481 -40.76 50.68 38.00
CA ALA A 481 -39.65 51.48 38.51
C ALA A 481 -40.03 52.29 39.77
N GLY A 482 -41.23 52.07 40.33
CA GLY A 482 -41.74 52.81 41.48
C GLY A 482 -42.19 54.25 41.18
N THR A 483 -42.20 54.67 39.91
CA THR A 483 -42.70 55.98 39.51
C THR A 483 -44.22 56.02 39.65
N THR A 484 -44.74 57.07 40.29
CA THR A 484 -46.19 57.28 40.41
C THR A 484 -46.83 57.44 39.05
N LEU A 485 -47.94 56.73 38.83
CA LEU A 485 -48.79 56.84 37.67
C LEU A 485 -50.03 57.68 38.00
N THR A 486 -50.50 58.44 37.02
CA THR A 486 -51.72 59.24 37.17
C THR A 486 -52.94 58.36 36.98
N VAL A 487 -53.76 58.20 38.01
CA VAL A 487 -54.99 57.40 37.93
C VAL A 487 -56.17 58.26 37.53
N HIS A 488 -56.79 57.91 36.41
CA HIS A 488 -58.03 58.52 35.91
C HIS A 488 -59.21 57.63 36.28
N LEU A 489 -59.90 58.02 37.35
CA LEU A 489 -61.10 57.35 37.85
C LEU A 489 -62.33 58.18 37.47
N PRO A 490 -63.33 57.61 36.78
CA PRO A 490 -64.53 58.34 36.42
C PRO A 490 -65.25 58.95 37.63
N SER A 491 -65.83 60.14 37.45
CA SER A 491 -66.47 60.91 38.53
C SER A 491 -67.70 60.22 39.13
N ASP A 492 -68.28 59.27 38.40
CA ASP A 492 -69.42 58.45 38.79
C ASP A 492 -69.00 57.12 39.45
N ASN A 493 -67.72 56.95 39.81
CA ASN A 493 -67.27 55.82 40.64
C ASN A 493 -67.98 55.80 41.99
N GLY A 494 -69.06 55.03 42.05
CA GLY A 494 -69.91 54.87 43.22
C GLY A 494 -69.44 53.76 44.17
N ALA A 495 -70.17 53.63 45.29
CA ALA A 495 -69.87 52.62 46.29
C ALA A 495 -70.08 51.19 45.75
N THR A 496 -69.22 50.27 46.16
CA THR A 496 -69.40 48.82 45.94
C THR A 496 -70.68 48.33 46.62
N THR A 497 -71.29 47.28 46.08
CA THR A 497 -72.48 46.68 46.70
C THR A 497 -72.09 45.76 47.84
N SER A 498 -72.68 45.95 49.02
CA SER A 498 -72.42 45.12 50.21
C SER A 498 -72.60 43.63 49.90
N GLY A 499 -71.64 42.80 50.32
CA GLY A 499 -71.67 41.34 50.13
C GLY A 499 -71.54 40.86 48.67
N LYS A 500 -71.23 41.74 47.72
CA LYS A 500 -71.02 41.42 46.30
C LYS A 500 -69.60 41.76 45.86
N HIS A 501 -69.12 41.11 44.80
CA HIS A 501 -67.80 41.43 44.26
C HIS A 501 -67.88 42.67 43.36
N THR A 502 -66.77 43.42 43.30
CA THR A 502 -66.58 44.51 42.33
C THR A 502 -65.31 44.24 41.54
N LEU A 503 -65.42 44.21 40.21
CA LEU A 503 -64.28 44.11 39.31
C LEU A 503 -63.84 45.50 38.88
N TYR A 504 -62.57 45.81 39.04
CA TYR A 504 -61.93 46.98 38.47
C TYR A 504 -60.95 46.56 37.39
N ASN A 505 -61.05 47.17 36.22
CA ASN A 505 -60.10 47.01 35.12
C ASN A 505 -59.25 48.27 35.01
N PHE A 506 -57.94 48.09 34.89
CA PHE A 506 -56.95 49.15 34.77
C PHE A 506 -56.24 48.99 33.44
N LEU A 507 -56.39 49.99 32.56
CA LEU A 507 -55.65 50.08 31.31
C LEU A 507 -54.56 51.13 31.45
N VAL A 508 -53.32 50.73 31.25
CA VAL A 508 -52.17 51.63 31.36
C VAL A 508 -51.76 52.11 29.97
N VAL A 509 -51.74 53.43 29.78
CA VAL A 509 -51.32 54.08 28.53
C VAL A 509 -50.32 55.17 28.87
N GLY A 510 -49.05 54.93 28.59
CA GLY A 510 -47.94 55.79 28.99
C GLY A 510 -47.84 55.88 30.52
N THR A 511 -48.02 57.10 31.05
CA THR A 511 -47.97 57.40 32.49
C THR A 511 -49.33 57.40 33.17
N ASP A 512 -50.40 57.10 32.41
CA ASP A 512 -51.79 57.24 32.84
C ASP A 512 -52.46 55.88 33.00
N VAL A 513 -53.30 55.73 34.01
CA VAL A 513 -54.08 54.52 34.30
C VAL A 513 -55.56 54.85 34.22
N TYR A 514 -56.24 54.31 33.23
CA TYR A 514 -57.67 54.47 33.04
C TYR A 514 -58.41 53.33 33.74
N VAL A 515 -59.37 53.69 34.59
CA VAL A 515 -60.11 52.72 35.40
C VAL A 515 -61.54 52.58 34.87
N SER A 516 -62.00 51.34 34.73
CA SER A 516 -63.42 51.00 34.58
C SER A 516 -63.81 49.95 35.62
N TRP A 517 -65.09 49.88 35.99
CA TRP A 517 -65.53 48.92 37.00
C TRP A 517 -66.93 48.36 36.73
N VAL A 518 -67.20 47.21 37.33
CA VAL A 518 -68.51 46.56 37.40
C VAL A 518 -68.75 46.14 38.84
N SER A 519 -69.81 46.65 39.47
CA SER A 519 -70.22 46.31 40.83
C SER A 519 -71.42 45.36 40.85
N GLY A 520 -71.62 44.67 41.98
CA GLY A 520 -72.81 43.84 42.21
C GLY A 520 -72.76 42.41 41.68
N LEU A 521 -71.56 41.92 41.33
CA LEU A 521 -71.33 40.58 40.78
C LEU A 521 -71.46 39.46 41.82
#